data_AF-A0AAV4J3V5-F1
#
_entry.id   AF-A0AAV4J3V5-F1
#
_cell.length_a   1.000
_cell.length_b   1.000
_cell.length_c   1.000
_cell.angle_alpha   90.00
_cell.angle_beta   90.00
_cell.angle_gamma   90.00
#
_symmetry.space_group_name_H-M   'P 1'
#
loop_
_entity.id
_entity.type
_entity.pdbx_description
1 polymer ?
#
loop_
_entity_poly.entity_id
_entity_poly.type
_entity_poly.pdbx_seq_one_letter_code
_entity_poly.pdbx_strand_id
1 'polypeptide(L)'
;MSCLVLFRKRYKDSLKRTLSACDIDVQGWSDLATDRSAWRCIIQEATTKFEEERITAANNKRLRRDNPTQTSTPHPCRHCSRICRARIGLISHERACRQRHGQPP
;
A
#
# COMPACT_ATOMS: atom_id res chain seq x y z
N MET A 1 -26.94 -16.72 4.61
CA MET A 1 -27.15 -15.28 4.86
C MET A 1 -26.41 -14.89 6.13
N SER A 2 -25.10 -14.63 6.03
CA SER A 2 -24.33 -14.17 7.19
C SER A 2 -24.38 -12.65 7.19
N CYS A 3 -25.31 -12.11 7.97
CA CYS A 3 -25.48 -10.69 8.21
C CYS A 3 -24.20 -10.16 8.88
N LEU A 4 -23.37 -9.44 8.12
CA LEU A 4 -22.27 -8.64 8.64
C LEU A 4 -22.88 -7.47 9.42
N VAL A 5 -23.29 -7.75 10.66
CA VAL A 5 -23.52 -6.70 11.65
C VAL A 5 -22.18 -5.99 11.79
N LEU A 6 -22.08 -4.79 11.23
CA LEU A 6 -21.00 -3.85 11.51
C LEU A 6 -21.10 -3.47 12.99
N PHE A 7 -20.56 -4.33 13.85
CA PHE A 7 -20.29 -3.99 15.23
C PHE A 7 -19.35 -2.78 15.19
N ARG A 8 -19.90 -1.62 15.53
CA ARG A 8 -19.13 -0.41 15.80
C ARG A 8 -18.02 -0.80 16.78
N LYS A 9 -16.77 -0.83 16.30
CA LYS A 9 -15.63 -1.22 17.13
C LYS A 9 -15.65 -0.38 18.39
N ARG A 10 -15.56 -1.02 19.56
CA ARG A 10 -15.58 -0.29 20.83
C ARG A 10 -14.31 0.55 20.88
N TYR A 11 -14.39 1.75 21.48
CA TYR A 11 -13.24 2.65 21.62
C TYR A 11 -12.01 1.93 22.21
N LYS A 12 -12.23 1.04 23.19
CA LYS A 12 -11.23 0.16 23.78
C LYS A 12 -10.48 -0.70 22.74
N ASP A 13 -11.19 -1.26 21.75
CA ASP A 13 -10.57 -2.11 20.73
C ASP A 13 -9.66 -1.30 19.80
N SER A 14 -10.04 -0.06 19.50
CA SER A 14 -9.19 0.89 18.76
C SER A 14 -7.94 1.26 19.56
N LEU A 15 -8.09 1.53 20.86
CA LEU A 15 -6.98 1.86 21.76
C LEU A 15 -5.95 0.72 21.84
N LYS A 16 -6.42 -0.51 22.06
CA LYS A 16 -5.55 -1.70 22.10
C LYS A 16 -4.75 -1.89 20.80
N ARG A 17 -5.39 -1.61 19.66
CA ARG A 17 -4.74 -1.67 18.35
C ARG A 17 -3.66 -0.60 18.20
N THR A 18 -3.95 0.63 18.61
CA THR A 18 -2.95 1.72 18.54
C THR A 18 -1.77 1.44 19.47
N LEU A 19 -2.01 1.01 20.71
CA LEU A 19 -0.95 0.64 21.64
C LEU A 19 -0.07 -0.48 21.09
N SER A 20 -0.69 -1.55 20.56
CA SER A 20 0.04 -2.65 19.93
C SER A 20 0.83 -2.21 18.69
N ALA A 21 0.32 -1.25 17.92
CA ALA A 21 1.02 -0.73 16.74
C ALA A 21 2.22 0.14 17.13
N CYS A 22 2.23 0.72 18.33
CA CYS A 22 3.33 1.49 18.88
C CYS A 22 4.25 0.64 19.78
N ASP A 23 4.19 -0.70 19.71
CA ASP A 23 4.96 -1.62 20.58
C ASP A 23 4.74 -1.43 22.09
N ILE A 24 3.58 -0.92 22.50
CA ILE A 24 3.21 -0.76 23.92
C ILE A 24 2.39 -1.97 24.38
N ASP A 25 2.73 -2.50 25.56
CA ASP A 25 2.01 -3.63 26.15
C ASP A 25 0.51 -3.29 26.37
N VAL A 26 -0.35 -4.14 25.82
CA VAL A 26 -1.80 -3.94 25.80
C VAL A 26 -2.48 -4.42 27.08
N GLN A 27 -1.80 -5.24 27.91
CA GLN A 27 -2.36 -5.73 29.17
C GLN A 27 -1.95 -4.84 30.35
N GLY A 28 -0.68 -4.42 30.42
CA GLY A 28 -0.08 -3.62 31.50
C GLY A 28 -0.04 -2.10 31.25
N TRP A 29 -0.63 -1.59 30.16
CA TRP A 29 -0.62 -0.13 29.89
C TRP A 29 -1.23 0.71 31.02
N SER A 30 -2.16 0.16 31.81
CA SER A 30 -2.74 0.86 32.96
C SER A 30 -1.71 1.11 34.05
N ASP A 31 -0.87 0.11 34.32
CA ASP A 31 0.19 0.21 35.33
C ASP A 31 1.24 1.22 34.87
N LEU A 32 1.64 1.14 33.58
CA LEU A 32 2.53 2.11 32.93
C LEU A 32 1.96 3.55 32.95
N ALA A 33 0.63 3.69 32.88
CA ALA A 33 -0.05 4.98 32.90
C ALA A 33 -0.21 5.59 34.30
N THR A 34 0.16 4.85 35.36
CA THR A 34 0.06 5.33 36.75
C THR A 34 0.97 6.55 36.98
N ASP A 35 2.20 6.49 36.48
CA ASP A 35 3.06 7.66 36.38
C ASP A 35 2.73 8.42 35.10
N ARG A 36 1.99 9.52 35.26
CA ARG A 36 1.58 10.37 34.13
C ARG A 36 2.76 10.98 33.37
N SER A 37 3.88 11.25 34.04
CA SER A 37 5.04 11.87 33.41
C SER A 37 5.78 10.85 32.54
N ALA A 38 6.07 9.67 33.09
CA ALA A 38 6.64 8.55 32.35
C ALA A 38 5.73 8.12 31.20
N TRP A 39 4.42 8.04 31.42
CA TRP A 39 3.45 7.69 30.38
C TRP A 39 3.47 8.62 29.18
N ARG A 40 3.53 9.94 29.42
CA ARG A 40 3.65 10.91 28.31
C ARG A 40 4.94 10.70 27.53
N CYS A 41 6.05 10.46 28.23
CA CYS A 41 7.35 10.20 27.59
C CYS A 41 7.28 8.95 26.70
N ILE A 42 6.79 7.83 27.25
CA ILE A 42 6.64 6.55 26.53
C ILE A 42 5.76 6.73 25.28
N ILE A 43 4.60 7.38 25.43
CA ILE A 43 3.68 7.58 24.30
C ILE A 43 4.32 8.46 23.22
N GLN A 44 5.05 9.50 23.61
CA GLN A 44 5.71 10.40 22.66
C GLN A 44 6.81 9.67 21.89
N GLU A 45 7.66 8.92 22.58
CA GLU A 45 8.74 8.12 21.97
C GLU A 45 8.16 7.07 21.03
N ALA A 46 7.21 6.27 21.51
CA ALA A 46 6.59 5.19 20.74
C ALA A 46 5.85 5.72 19.49
N THR A 47 5.16 6.86 19.61
CA THR A 47 4.46 7.50 18.47
C THR A 47 5.46 8.06 17.47
N THR A 48 6.55 8.67 17.93
CA THR A 48 7.60 9.20 17.05
C THR A 48 8.24 8.08 16.24
N LYS A 49 8.63 6.98 16.90
CA LYS A 49 9.15 5.77 16.24
C LYS A 49 8.18 5.21 15.19
N PHE A 50 6.91 5.05 15.57
CA PHE A 50 5.88 4.55 14.65
C PHE A 50 5.73 5.42 13.40
N GLU A 51 5.78 6.75 13.57
CA GLU A 51 5.69 7.70 12.46
C GLU A 51 6.91 7.67 11.55
N GLU A 52 8.12 7.57 12.13
CA GLU A 52 9.37 7.41 11.37
C GLU A 52 9.35 6.14 10.51
N GLU A 53 8.93 5.02 11.08
CA GLU A 53 8.78 3.75 10.35
C GLU A 53 7.75 3.87 9.23
N ARG A 54 6.61 4.51 9.50
CA ARG A 54 5.54 4.72 8.52
C ARG A 54 6.01 5.57 7.34
N ILE A 55 6.73 6.66 7.61
CA ILE A 55 7.32 7.53 6.58
C ILE A 55 8.38 6.77 5.78
N THR A 56 9.27 6.04 6.46
CA THR A 56 10.33 5.24 5.82
C THR A 56 9.76 4.17 4.90
N ALA A 57 8.73 3.44 5.34
CA ALA A 57 8.03 2.46 4.52
C ALA A 57 7.37 3.10 3.29
N ALA A 58 6.76 4.28 3.44
CA ALA A 58 6.18 5.03 2.33
C ALA A 58 7.24 5.47 1.32
N ASN A 59 8.39 5.96 1.79
CA ASN A 59 9.51 6.37 0.95
C ASN A 59 10.13 5.17 0.21
N ASN A 60 10.35 4.05 0.89
CA ASN A 60 10.82 2.81 0.28
C ASN A 60 9.88 2.34 -0.84
N LYS A 61 8.56 2.46 -0.63
CA LYS A 61 7.57 2.13 -1.66
C LYS A 61 7.62 3.08 -2.86
N ARG A 62 7.90 4.38 -2.64
CA ARG A 62 8.10 5.35 -3.73
C ARG A 62 9.37 5.06 -4.53
N LEU A 63 10.50 4.85 -3.85
CA LEU A 63 11.77 4.49 -4.49
C LEU A 63 11.67 3.23 -5.36
N ARG A 64 10.93 2.21 -4.90
CA ARG A 64 10.67 0.99 -5.69
C ARG A 64 9.84 1.24 -6.95
N ARG A 65 9.01 2.29 -7.00
CA ARG A 65 8.25 2.68 -8.20
C ARG A 65 9.11 3.47 -9.17
N ASP A 66 10.00 4.32 -8.63
CA ASP A 66 10.85 5.19 -9.44
C ASP A 66 12.09 4.47 -10.00
N ASN A 67 12.45 3.30 -9.45
CA ASN A 67 13.55 2.50 -9.99
C ASN A 67 13.11 1.76 -11.28
N PRO A 68 13.64 2.12 -12.47
CA PRO A 68 13.16 1.61 -13.75
C PRO A 68 13.81 0.27 -14.11
N THR A 69 14.10 -0.59 -13.13
CA THR A 69 14.73 -1.90 -13.38
C THR A 69 13.80 -2.92 -14.06
N GLN A 70 12.66 -2.46 -14.59
CA GLN A 70 11.90 -3.22 -15.58
C GLN A 70 12.56 -2.98 -16.94
N THR A 71 13.48 -3.86 -17.31
CA THR A 71 13.95 -4.01 -18.69
C THR A 71 12.73 -3.99 -19.61
N SER A 72 12.58 -2.92 -20.39
CA SER A 72 11.45 -2.77 -21.30
C SER A 72 11.65 -3.75 -22.46
N THR A 73 11.12 -4.97 -22.31
CA THR A 73 11.03 -5.90 -23.42
C THR A 73 10.22 -5.21 -24.51
N PRO A 74 10.76 -5.04 -25.73
CA PRO A 74 10.01 -4.45 -26.83
C PRO A 74 8.72 -5.25 -27.06
N HIS A 75 7.58 -4.57 -27.18
CA HIS A 75 6.29 -5.22 -27.44
C HIS A 75 5.76 -4.83 -28.83
N PRO A 76 6.26 -5.47 -29.91
CA PRO A 76 5.85 -5.15 -31.26
C PRO A 76 4.43 -5.63 -31.58
N CYS A 77 3.66 -4.78 -32.27
CA CYS A 77 2.36 -5.14 -32.82
C CYS A 77 2.50 -6.06 -34.04
N ARG A 78 1.72 -7.14 -34.08
CA ARG A 78 1.70 -8.09 -35.20
C ARG A 78 1.13 -7.53 -36.51
N HIS A 79 0.34 -6.46 -36.44
CA HIS A 79 -0.41 -5.92 -37.58
C HIS A 79 0.25 -4.70 -38.24
N CYS A 80 0.90 -3.84 -37.45
CA CYS A 80 1.52 -2.61 -37.97
C CYS A 80 2.96 -2.39 -37.49
N SER A 81 3.59 -3.39 -36.86
CA SER A 81 4.97 -3.38 -36.35
C SER A 81 5.31 -2.29 -35.31
N ARG A 82 4.32 -1.52 -34.83
CA ARG A 82 4.51 -0.51 -33.78
C ARG A 82 4.99 -1.14 -32.47
N ILE A 83 6.09 -0.64 -31.91
CA ILE A 83 6.62 -1.08 -30.61
C ILE A 83 5.87 -0.35 -29.48
N CYS A 84 5.20 -1.11 -28.63
CA CYS A 84 4.52 -0.61 -27.44
C CYS A 84 5.47 -0.62 -26.23
N ARG A 85 5.32 0.37 -25.34
CA ARG A 85 6.15 0.51 -24.13
C ARG A 85 5.81 -0.49 -23.02
N ALA A 86 4.62 -1.08 -23.07
CA ALA A 86 4.15 -2.06 -22.08
C ALA A 86 3.23 -3.09 -22.75
N ARG A 87 3.20 -4.32 -22.21
CA ARG A 87 2.34 -5.41 -22.70
C ARG A 87 0.85 -5.07 -22.69
N ILE A 88 0.38 -4.34 -21.68
CA ILE A 88 -1.02 -3.85 -21.61
C ILE A 88 -1.31 -2.88 -22.78
N GLY A 89 -0.35 -1.99 -23.08
CA GLY A 89 -0.42 -1.09 -24.23
C GLY A 89 -0.50 -1.84 -25.55
N LEU A 90 0.29 -2.91 -25.71
CA LEU A 90 0.22 -3.80 -26.87
C LEU A 90 -1.17 -4.44 -27.01
N ILE A 91 -1.72 -5.02 -25.95
CA ILE A 91 -3.04 -5.69 -26.00
C ILE A 91 -4.14 -4.71 -26.43
N SER A 92 -4.15 -3.49 -25.88
CA SER A 92 -5.12 -2.46 -26.26
C SER A 92 -4.92 -2.03 -27.72
N HIS A 93 -3.67 -1.81 -28.11
CA HIS A 93 -3.31 -1.43 -29.46
C HIS A 93 -3.68 -2.51 -30.49
N GLU A 94 -3.41 -3.80 -30.24
CA GLU A 94 -3.73 -4.89 -31.14
C GLU A 94 -5.23 -5.02 -31.40
N ARG A 95 -6.09 -4.77 -30.39
CA ARG A 95 -7.56 -4.75 -30.57
C ARG A 95 -7.98 -3.69 -31.57
N ALA A 96 -7.49 -2.45 -31.41
CA ALA A 96 -7.80 -1.36 -32.31
C ALA A 96 -7.14 -1.54 -33.70
N CYS A 97 -5.92 -2.07 -33.73
CA CYS A 97 -5.15 -2.29 -34.94
C CYS A 97 -5.77 -3.40 -35.82
N ARG A 98 -6.28 -4.47 -35.20
CA ARG A 98 -7.06 -5.51 -35.89
C ARG A 98 -8.31 -4.96 -36.57
N GLN A 99 -9.01 -4.00 -35.96
CA GLN A 99 -10.19 -3.39 -36.59
C GLN A 99 -9.83 -2.53 -37.80
N ARG A 100 -8.62 -1.95 -37.84
CA ARG A 100 -8.16 -1.07 -38.92
C ARG A 100 -7.43 -1.79 -40.05
N HIS A 101 -6.75 -2.90 -39.75
CA HIS A 101 -5.94 -3.66 -40.72
C HIS A 101 -6.45 -5.10 -40.95
N GLY A 102 -7.47 -5.54 -40.22
CA GLY A 102 -8.09 -6.86 -40.35
C GLY A 102 -9.35 -6.87 -41.21
N GLN A 103 -9.56 -5.84 -42.03
CA GLN A 103 -10.60 -5.84 -43.06
C GLN A 103 -9.96 -6.36 -44.36
N PRO A 104 -10.30 -7.59 -44.82
CA PRO A 104 -9.98 -8.00 -46.18
C PRO A 104 -10.86 -7.21 -47.17
N PRO A 105 -10.47 -7.11 -48.46
CA PRO A 105 -11.33 -6.58 -49.50
C PRO A 105 -12.64 -7.37 -49.63
#